data_AF-A0A1Q9S5M5-F1
#
_entry.id   AF-A0A1Q9S5M5-F1
#
_cell.length_a   1.000
_cell.length_b   1.000
_cell.length_c   1.000
_cell.angle_alpha   90.00
_cell.angle_beta   90.00
_cell.angle_gamma   90.00
#
_symmetry.space_group_name_H-M   'P 1'
#
loop_
_entity.id
_entity.type
_entity.pdbx_description
1 polymer ?
#
loop_
_entity_poly.entity_id
_entity_poly.type
_entity_poly.pdbx_seq_one_letter_code
_entity_poly.pdbx_strand_id
1 'polypeptide(L)' 'MDRARYEVRVNGRLSERARGAFRTMDVRPVPPQTIMFGELSEPAELRDLLALCNAMGLQVVSLQRLPDG' A
#
# COMPACT_ATOMS: atom_id res chain seq x y z
N MET A 1 -23.37 6.41 19.02
CA MET A 1 -23.01 7.02 17.71
C MET A 1 -21.86 6.20 17.19
N ASP A 2 -22.05 5.48 16.09
CA ASP A 2 -21.02 4.61 15.55
C ASP A 2 -19.93 5.47 14.86
N ARG A 3 -18.65 5.14 15.10
CA ARG A 3 -17.52 5.95 14.61
C ARG A 3 -16.83 5.18 13.49
N ALA A 4 -16.93 5.68 12.26
CA ALA A 4 -16.23 5.12 11.11
C ALA A 4 -14.87 5.79 10.87
N ARG A 5 -13.89 5.01 10.39
CA ARG A 5 -12.56 5.48 9.98
C ARG A 5 -12.43 5.32 8.46
N TYR A 6 -11.91 6.37 7.81
CA TYR A 6 -11.77 6.41 6.35
C TYR A 6 -10.31 6.64 5.96
N GLU A 7 -9.88 5.99 4.88
CA GLU A 7 -8.65 6.34 4.14
C GLU A 7 -9.05 7.00 2.82
N VAL A 8 -8.44 8.14 2.49
CA VAL A 8 -8.68 8.86 1.23
C VAL A 8 -7.35 9.02 0.51
N ARG A 9 -7.27 8.52 -0.72
CA ARG A 9 -6.08 8.61 -1.57
C ARG A 9 -6.33 9.60 -2.71
N VAL A 10 -5.40 10.52 -2.90
CA VAL A 10 -5.45 11.50 -3.99
C VAL A 10 -4.17 11.41 -4.81
N ASN A 11 -4.30 11.60 -6.13
CA ASN A 11 -3.14 11.59 -7.02
C ASN A 11 -2.27 12.83 -6.79
N GLY A 12 -0.95 12.63 -6.83
CA GLY A 12 0.03 13.69 -6.69
C GLY A 12 0.42 13.99 -5.25
N ARG A 13 1.06 15.15 -5.04
CA ARG A 13 1.56 15.58 -3.72
C ARG A 13 0.76 16.79 -3.26
N LEU A 14 0.23 16.73 -2.04
CA LEU A 14 -0.38 17.90 -1.41
C LEU A 14 0.71 18.87 -0.95
N SER A 15 0.57 20.14 -1.31
CA SER A 15 1.38 21.24 -0.76
C SER A 15 1.13 21.40 0.74
N GLU A 16 2.06 22.02 1.46
CA GLU A 16 1.89 22.28 2.91
C GLU A 16 0.61 23.07 3.21
N ARG A 17 0.26 24.05 2.36
CA ARG A 17 -1.02 24.78 2.47
C ARG A 17 -2.22 23.84 2.36
N ALA A 18 -2.22 22.94 1.38
CA ALA A 18 -3.32 22.00 1.19
C ALA A 18 -3.42 20.99 2.33
N ARG A 19 -2.29 20.52 2.87
CA ARG A 19 -2.24 19.65 4.06
C ARG A 19 -2.92 20.31 5.26
N GLY A 20 -2.65 21.60 5.49
CA GLY A 20 -3.25 22.38 6.58
C GLY A 20 -4.78 22.52 6.54
N ALA A 21 -5.42 22.25 5.39
CA ALA A 21 -6.88 22.23 5.27
C ALA A 21 -7.52 20.96 5.89
N PHE A 22 -6.79 19.85 5.95
CA PHE A 22 -7.30 18.55 6.42
C PHE A 22 -6.96 18.29 7.89
N ARG A 23 -7.34 19.21 8.79
CA ARG A 23 -6.90 19.22 10.21
C ARG A 23 -7.29 17.97 11.02
N THR A 24 -8.33 17.25 10.62
CA THR A 24 -8.80 16.03 11.30
C THR A 24 -8.17 14.76 10.76
N MET A 25 -7.32 14.86 9.74
CA MET A 25 -6.72 13.73 9.03
C MET A 25 -5.21 13.74 9.18
N ASP A 26 -4.61 12.54 9.30
CA ASP A 26 -3.17 12.37 9.15
C ASP A 26 -2.82 12.27 7.67
N VAL A 27 -2.16 13.29 7.12
CA VAL A 27 -1.83 13.39 5.70
C VAL A 27 -0.39 12.95 5.46
N ARG A 28 -0.21 11.79 4.82
CA ARG A 28 1.11 11.22 4.53
C ARG A 28 1.29 11.01 3.02
N PRO A 29 2.40 11.46 2.41
CA PRO A 29 2.69 11.14 1.02
C PRO A 29 3.02 9.64 0.90
N VAL A 30 2.43 8.99 -0.10
CA VAL A 30 2.72 7.58 -0.44
C VAL A 30 3.35 7.57 -1.83
N PRO A 31 4.49 6.87 -2.04
CA PRO A 31 5.06 6.72 -3.37
C PRO A 31 4.06 6.05 -4.33
N PRO A 32 4.14 6.34 -5.65
CA PRO A 32 3.44 5.54 -6.63
C PRO A 32 3.97 4.10 -6.53
N GLN A 33 3.08 3.17 -6.22
CA GLN A 33 3.38 1.75 -6.05
C GLN A 33 2.38 0.94 -6.87
N THR A 34 2.83 -0.17 -7.41
CA THR A 34 1.97 -1.19 -8.00
C THR A 34 1.66 -2.23 -6.94
N ILE A 35 0.37 -2.49 -6.71
CA ILE A 35 -0.07 -3.54 -5.80
C ILE A 35 -0.43 -4.76 -6.63
N MET A 36 0.11 -5.92 -6.25
CA MET A 36 -0.20 -7.21 -6.84
C MET A 36 -0.99 -8.01 -5.81
N PHE A 37 -2.18 -8.47 -6.18
CA PHE A 37 -3.01 -9.36 -5.38
C PHE A 37 -3.04 -10.74 -6.03
N GLY A 38 -2.98 -11.77 -5.20
CA GLY A 38 -3.05 -13.15 -5.63
C GLY A 38 -3.09 -14.07 -4.42
N GLU A 39 -3.58 -15.27 -4.63
CA GLU A 39 -3.54 -16.33 -3.63
C GLU A 39 -2.22 -17.08 -3.75
N LEU A 40 -1.61 -17.37 -2.60
CA LEU A 40 -0.41 -18.20 -2.50
C LEU A 40 -0.77 -19.33 -1.53
N SER A 41 -0.86 -20.54 -2.07
CA SER A 41 -1.33 -21.72 -1.33
C SER A 41 -0.26 -22.21 -0.36
N GLU A 42 1.01 -22.08 -0.76
CA GLU A 42 2.15 -22.61 -0.03
C GLU A 42 3.25 -21.56 0.21
N PRO A 43 4.00 -21.64 1.33
CA PRO A 43 5.11 -20.72 1.59
C PRO A 43 6.19 -20.69 0.49
N ALA A 44 6.33 -21.78 -0.27
CA ALA A 44 7.26 -21.86 -1.39
C ALA A 44 6.89 -20.89 -2.52
N GLU A 45 5.60 -20.71 -2.81
CA GLU A 45 5.13 -19.83 -3.88
C GLU A 45 5.47 -18.36 -3.59
N LEU A 46 5.43 -17.95 -2.31
CA LEU A 46 5.87 -16.63 -1.91
C LEU A 46 7.36 -16.40 -2.20
N ARG A 47 8.21 -17.38 -1.88
CA ARG A 47 9.65 -17.28 -2.17
C ARG A 47 9.89 -17.18 -3.67
N ASP A 48 9.19 -17.97 -4.48
CA ASP A 48 9.34 -17.98 -5.92
C ASP A 48 8.86 -16.64 -6.53
N LEU A 49 7.78 -16.05 -6.02
CA LEU A 49 7.32 -14.70 -6.38
C LEU A 49 8.38 -13.63 -6.06
N LEU A 50 8.98 -13.67 -4.88
CA LEU A 50 10.03 -12.73 -4.48
C LEU A 50 11.28 -12.89 -5.36
N ALA A 51 11.66 -14.13 -5.70
CA ALA A 51 12.76 -14.40 -6.62
C ALA A 51 12.48 -13.85 -8.03
N LEU A 52 11.25 -14.00 -8.52
CA LEU A 52 10.82 -13.45 -9.81
C LEU A 52 10.87 -11.91 -9.80
N CYS A 53 10.37 -11.26 -8.75
CA CYS A 53 10.48 -9.80 -8.61
C CYS A 53 11.94 -9.35 -8.68
N ASN A 54 12.82 -10.01 -7.94
CA ASN A 54 14.25 -9.72 -7.95
C ASN A 54 14.89 -9.94 -9.33
N ALA A 55 14.56 -11.04 -10.02
CA ALA A 55 15.07 -11.35 -11.35
C ALA A 55 14.65 -10.30 -12.40
N MET A 56 13.49 -9.66 -12.22
CA MET A 56 13.01 -8.55 -13.05
C MET A 56 13.56 -7.18 -12.63
N GLY A 57 14.37 -7.10 -11.57
CA GLY A 57 14.85 -5.83 -11.01
C GLY A 57 13.77 -5.02 -10.28
N LEU A 58 12.64 -5.65 -9.93
CA LEU A 58 11.59 -5.01 -9.13
C LEU A 58 11.97 -5.02 -7.65
N GLN A 59 11.94 -3.86 -7.03
CA GLN A 59 12.13 -3.73 -5.59
C GLN A 59 10.79 -3.94 -4.87
N VAL A 60 10.69 -5.00 -4.07
CA VAL A 60 9.55 -5.21 -3.16
C VAL A 60 9.76 -4.35 -1.91
N VAL A 61 8.92 -3.34 -1.74
CA VAL A 61 9.03 -2.37 -0.63
C VAL A 61 8.08 -2.64 0.53
N SER A 62 7.05 -3.46 0.31
CA SER A 62 6.09 -3.87 1.33
C SER A 62 5.47 -5.21 0.95
N LEU A 63 5.25 -6.07 1.94
CA LEU A 63 4.54 -7.32 1.79
C LEU A 63 3.67 -7.53 3.03
N GLN A 64 2.38 -7.79 2.82
CA GLN A 64 1.41 -8.01 3.89
C GLN A 64 0.46 -9.13 3.49
N ARG A 65 0.22 -10.07 4.41
CA ARG A 65 -0.90 -11.02 4.31
C ARG A 65 -2.19 -10.30 4.64
N LEU A 66 -3.17 -10.37 3.76
CA LEU A 66 -4.50 -9.81 4.00
C LEU A 66 -5.30 -10.75 4.92
N PRO A 67 -6.19 -10.20 5.77
CA PRO A 67 -7.13 -11.02 6.53
C PRO A 67 -8.12 -11.70 5.59
N ASP A 68 -8.59 -12.89 5.98
CA ASP A 68 -9.73 -13.53 5.34
C ASP A 68 -10.96 -12.65 5.58
N GLY A 69 -11.72 -12.37 4.52
CA GLY A 69 -12.86 -11.44 4.53
C GLY A 69 -14.09 -11.96 5.27
#